data_AF-A0A3M1GL43-F1
#
_entry.id   AF-A0A3M1GL43-F1
#
_cell.length_a   1.000
_cell.length_b   1.000
_cell.length_c   1.000
_cell.angle_alpha   90.00
_cell.angle_beta   90.00
_cell.angle_gamma   90.00
#
_symmetry.space_group_name_H-M   'P 1'
#
loop_
_entity.id
_entity.type
_entity.pdbx_description
1 polymer ?
#
loop_
_entity_poly.entity_id
_entity_poly.type
_entity_poly.pdbx_seq_one_letter_code
_entity_poly.pdbx_strand_id
1 'polypeptide(L)'
;MRADRRSRRVFCPRCETAHERCHHAATEVIVCDCGHRFRLRPSRRARRLARTDRARAALRQLGRRADRLCRLILDSRASEIEIAMERHRLRAFAQRLFPERMELYDMVFESRFERLYEQFRRFEDPCD
;
A
#
# COMPACT_ATOMS: atom_id res chain seq x y z
N MET A 1 -11.85 17.10 -29.95
CA MET A 1 -11.24 15.82 -29.51
C MET A 1 -10.12 16.11 -28.54
N ARG A 2 -10.30 15.80 -27.25
CA ARG A 2 -9.26 16.03 -26.22
C ARG A 2 -8.23 14.92 -26.34
N ALA A 3 -7.01 15.24 -26.76
CA ALA A 3 -5.88 14.33 -26.66
C ALA A 3 -5.73 13.91 -25.18
N ASP A 4 -5.96 12.63 -24.89
CA ASP A 4 -5.72 12.07 -23.57
C ASP A 4 -4.23 12.27 -23.25
N ARG A 5 -3.91 13.15 -22.28
CA ARG A 5 -2.54 13.52 -21.87
C ARG A 5 -1.75 12.32 -21.27
N ARG A 6 -2.23 11.09 -21.48
CA ARG A 6 -1.70 9.84 -20.93
C ARG A 6 -1.13 8.89 -21.99
N SER A 7 -1.19 9.24 -23.28
CA SER A 7 -0.59 8.44 -24.36
C SER A 7 0.79 8.96 -24.77
N ARG A 8 1.68 8.05 -25.18
CA ARG A 8 3.00 8.33 -25.77
C ARG A 8 3.14 7.51 -27.04
N ARG A 9 3.71 8.13 -28.09
CA ARG A 9 4.15 7.41 -29.30
C ARG A 9 5.45 6.65 -29.02
N VAL A 10 5.45 5.38 -29.38
CA VAL A 10 6.60 4.49 -29.29
C VAL A 10 6.86 3.86 -30.65
N PHE A 11 8.12 3.71 -31.01
CA PHE A 11 8.52 3.21 -32.32
C PHE A 11 8.98 1.77 -32.22
N CYS A 12 8.59 0.96 -33.20
CA CYS A 12 9.13 -0.38 -33.36
C CYS A 12 10.63 -0.29 -33.72
N PRO A 13 11.53 -0.97 -33.00
CA PRO A 13 12.96 -0.94 -33.30
C PRO A 13 13.32 -1.69 -34.61
N ARG A 14 12.38 -2.41 -35.21
CA ARG A 14 12.61 -3.18 -36.44
C ARG A 14 12.11 -2.48 -37.71
N CYS A 15 10.94 -1.85 -37.66
CA CYS A 15 10.29 -1.26 -38.84
C CYS A 15 9.87 0.20 -38.64
N GLU A 16 10.23 0.80 -37.51
CA GLU A 16 9.97 2.22 -37.18
C GLU A 16 8.49 2.64 -37.17
N THR A 17 7.55 1.69 -37.27
CA THR A 17 6.11 1.96 -37.13
C THR A 17 5.82 2.58 -35.77
N ALA A 18 5.04 3.67 -35.76
CA ALA A 18 4.62 4.37 -34.56
C ALA A 18 3.37 3.71 -33.95
N HIS A 19 3.42 3.41 -32.65
CA HIS A 19 2.30 2.92 -31.87
C HIS A 19 1.94 3.91 -30.76
N GLU A 20 0.66 4.20 -30.59
CA GLU A 20 0.16 4.95 -29.44
C GLU A 20 -0.05 4.02 -28.24
N ARG A 21 0.56 4.36 -27.10
CA ARG A 21 0.49 3.55 -25.87
C ARG A 21 0.31 4.41 -24.64
N CYS A 22 -0.47 3.92 -23.70
CA CYS A 22 -0.68 4.56 -22.41
C CYS A 22 0.59 4.49 -21.54
N HIS A 23 0.88 5.55 -20.77
CA HIS A 23 2.07 5.65 -19.91
C HIS A 23 2.21 4.53 -18.86
N HIS A 24 1.10 3.90 -18.48
CA HIS A 24 1.04 2.86 -17.46
C HIS A 24 1.26 1.45 -18.03
N ALA A 25 1.17 1.26 -19.35
CA ALA A 25 1.36 -0.03 -20.02
C ALA A 25 2.85 -0.40 -20.24
N ALA A 26 3.75 0.19 -19.45
CA ALA A 26 5.19 0.09 -19.68
C ALA A 26 5.80 -1.31 -19.43
N THR A 27 5.01 -2.28 -18.97
CA THR A 27 5.42 -3.68 -18.80
C THR A 27 4.84 -4.63 -19.83
N GLU A 28 3.93 -4.17 -20.69
CA GLU A 28 3.31 -5.01 -21.70
C GLU A 28 4.26 -5.26 -22.89
N VAL A 29 4.21 -6.48 -23.43
CA VAL A 29 4.92 -6.82 -24.67
C VAL A 29 4.11 -6.24 -25.82
N ILE A 30 4.71 -5.30 -26.55
CA ILE A 30 4.10 -4.72 -27.74
C ILE A 30 4.42 -5.64 -28.91
N VAL A 31 3.37 -6.12 -29.57
CA VAL A 31 3.46 -6.78 -30.87
C VAL A 31 3.24 -5.72 -31.93
N CYS A 32 4.24 -5.50 -32.77
CA CYS A 32 4.14 -4.65 -33.96
C CYS A 32 3.51 -5.45 -35.12
N ASP A 33 2.92 -4.75 -36.08
CA ASP A 33 2.35 -5.35 -37.30
C ASP A 33 3.41 -6.06 -38.15
N CYS A 34 4.70 -5.68 -38.02
CA CYS A 34 5.82 -6.42 -38.60
C CYS A 34 6.16 -7.74 -37.87
N GLY A 35 5.37 -8.13 -36.87
CA GLY A 35 5.57 -9.30 -36.03
C GLY A 35 6.65 -9.15 -34.94
N HIS A 36 7.36 -8.02 -34.89
CA HIS A 36 8.38 -7.78 -33.86
C HIS A 36 7.75 -7.54 -32.48
N ARG A 37 8.28 -8.23 -31.46
CA ARG A 37 7.82 -8.13 -30.07
C ARG A 37 8.85 -7.39 -29.24
N PHE A 38 8.49 -6.23 -28.70
CA PHE A 38 9.39 -5.42 -27.89
C PHE A 38 8.70 -4.90 -26.62
N ARG A 39 9.49 -4.61 -25.58
CA ARG A 39 9.00 -4.01 -24.33
C ARG A 39 9.46 -2.58 -24.23
N LEU A 40 8.57 -1.72 -23.74
CA LEU A 40 8.95 -0.36 -23.41
C LEU A 40 9.74 -0.33 -22.11
N ARG A 41 10.77 0.51 -22.07
CA ARG A 41 11.32 0.89 -20.77
C ARG A 41 10.36 1.91 -20.14
N PRO A 42 9.91 1.69 -18.89
CA PRO A 42 9.10 2.69 -18.18
C PRO A 42 9.89 4.00 -18.09
N SER A 43 9.23 5.09 -18.47
CA SER A 43 9.80 6.44 -18.38
C SER A 43 10.15 6.78 -16.91
N ARG A 44 11.06 7.74 -16.70
CA ARG A 44 11.38 8.23 -15.34
C ARG A 44 10.11 8.66 -14.59
N ARG A 45 9.19 9.33 -15.28
CA ARG A 45 7.88 9.74 -14.74
C ARG A 45 7.01 8.55 -14.35
N ALA A 46 6.90 7.52 -15.20
CA ALA A 46 6.13 6.31 -14.88
C ALA A 46 6.71 5.56 -13.67
N ARG A 47 8.04 5.46 -13.56
CA ARG A 47 8.71 4.86 -12.39
C ARG A 47 8.41 5.62 -11.10
N ARG A 48 8.44 6.96 -11.15
CA ARG A 48 8.11 7.80 -9.98
C ARG A 48 6.67 7.60 -9.54
N LEU A 49 5.72 7.58 -10.48
CA LEU A 49 4.30 7.35 -10.18
C LEU A 49 4.06 5.96 -9.57
N ALA A 50 4.69 4.92 -10.13
CA ALA A 50 4.59 3.57 -9.59
C ALA A 50 5.14 3.47 -8.15
N ARG A 51 6.20 4.20 -7.81
CA ARG A 51 6.72 4.27 -6.44
C ARG A 51 5.69 4.92 -5.50
N THR A 52 5.08 6.04 -5.91
CA THR A 52 4.06 6.70 -5.08
C THR A 52 2.80 5.85 -4.91
N ASP A 53 2.40 5.10 -5.94
CA ASP A 53 1.24 4.21 -5.85
C ASP A 53 1.50 3.02 -4.93
N ARG A 54 2.72 2.45 -4.96
CA ARG A 54 3.14 1.42 -4.01
C ARG A 54 3.15 1.94 -2.57
N ALA A 55 3.68 3.15 -2.35
CA ALA A 55 3.67 3.76 -1.02
C ALA A 55 2.24 3.99 -0.50
N ARG A 56 1.34 4.48 -1.35
CA ARG A 56 -0.09 4.63 -1.00
C ARG A 56 -0.77 3.29 -0.72
N ALA A 57 -0.46 2.25 -1.48
CA ALA A 57 -1.00 0.91 -1.24
C ALA A 57 -0.52 0.34 0.11
N ALA A 58 0.76 0.53 0.43
CA ALA A 58 1.35 0.14 1.70
C ALA A 58 0.68 0.86 2.88
N LEU A 59 0.46 2.18 2.78
CA LEU A 59 -0.26 2.96 3.80
C LEU A 59 -1.71 2.46 4.00
N ARG A 60 -2.43 2.18 2.90
CA ARG A 60 -3.78 1.59 2.99
C ARG A 60 -3.77 0.22 3.68
N GLN A 61 -2.76 -0.59 3.43
CA GLN A 61 -2.63 -1.89 4.07
C GLN A 61 -2.32 -1.76 5.57
N LEU A 62 -1.49 -0.78 5.95
CA LEU A 62 -1.23 -0.46 7.35
C LEU A 62 -2.52 -0.06 8.07
N GLY A 63 -3.30 0.86 7.47
CA GLY A 63 -4.59 1.29 8.00
C GLY A 63 -5.57 0.13 8.23
N ARG A 64 -5.73 -0.76 7.23
CA ARG A 64 -6.59 -1.94 7.36
C ARG A 64 -6.19 -2.87 8.51
N ARG A 65 -4.89 -3.03 8.75
CA ARG A 65 -4.39 -3.85 9.86
C ARG A 65 -4.63 -3.16 11.21
N ALA A 66 -4.42 -1.85 11.28
CA ALA A 66 -4.77 -1.08 12.46
C ALA A 66 -6.28 -1.16 12.77
N ASP A 67 -7.14 -1.07 11.76
CA ASP A 67 -8.60 -1.22 11.92
C ASP A 67 -8.96 -2.63 12.43
N ARG A 68 -8.27 -3.67 11.93
CA ARG A 68 -8.43 -5.04 12.43
C ARG A 68 -8.06 -5.14 13.91
N LEU A 69 -6.93 -4.56 14.32
CA LEU A 69 -6.53 -4.54 15.73
C LEU A 69 -7.54 -3.80 16.60
N CYS A 70 -8.07 -2.66 16.13
CA CYS A 70 -9.13 -1.95 16.84
C CYS A 70 -10.35 -2.85 17.07
N ARG A 71 -10.79 -3.60 16.04
CA ARG A 71 -11.91 -4.54 16.20
C ARG A 71 -11.62 -5.66 17.19
N LEU A 72 -10.39 -6.20 17.21
CA LEU A 72 -10.00 -7.22 18.19
C LEU A 72 -10.03 -6.67 19.62
N ILE A 73 -9.56 -5.44 19.82
CA ILE A 73 -9.61 -4.80 21.15
C ILE A 73 -11.07 -4.66 21.62
N LEU A 74 -11.99 -4.31 20.72
CA LEU A 74 -13.41 -4.13 21.04
C LEU A 74 -14.21 -5.43 21.20
N ASP A 75 -13.72 -6.54 20.67
CA ASP A 75 -14.44 -7.83 20.70
C ASP A 75 -14.16 -8.59 21.99
N SER A 76 -15.07 -8.55 22.97
CA SER A 76 -14.89 -9.17 24.30
C SER A 76 -14.45 -10.66 24.28
N ARG A 77 -14.67 -11.38 23.18
CA ARG A 77 -14.25 -12.78 23.01
C ARG A 77 -12.79 -12.96 22.60
N ALA A 78 -12.16 -11.92 22.05
CA ALA A 78 -10.76 -11.97 21.68
C ALA A 78 -9.88 -12.01 22.94
N SER A 79 -8.89 -12.89 22.93
CA SER A 79 -7.94 -13.04 24.04
C SER A 79 -6.91 -11.92 24.05
N GLU A 80 -6.36 -11.61 25.22
CA GLU A 80 -5.26 -10.65 25.36
C GLU A 80 -4.04 -11.03 24.51
N ILE A 81 -3.75 -12.33 24.42
CA ILE A 81 -2.65 -12.88 23.62
C ILE A 81 -2.85 -12.55 22.14
N GLU A 82 -4.06 -12.73 21.60
CA GLU A 82 -4.34 -12.41 20.20
C GLU A 82 -4.17 -10.92 19.90
N ILE A 83 -4.62 -10.05 20.81
CA ILE A 83 -4.46 -8.60 20.70
C ILE A 83 -2.97 -8.24 20.71
N ALA A 84 -2.20 -8.78 21.66
CA ALA A 84 -0.76 -8.53 21.79
C ALA A 84 0.01 -9.01 20.55
N MET A 85 -0.31 -10.20 20.04
CA MET A 85 0.28 -10.74 18.82
C MET A 85 -0.02 -9.86 17.60
N GLU A 86 -1.27 -9.41 17.44
CA GLU A 86 -1.64 -8.57 16.30
C GLU A 86 -1.01 -7.17 16.39
N ARG A 87 -0.94 -6.58 17.59
CA ARG A 87 -0.21 -5.33 17.86
C ARG A 87 1.26 -5.45 17.48
N HIS A 88 1.92 -6.54 17.90
CA HIS A 88 3.31 -6.80 17.53
C HIS A 88 3.49 -6.96 16.01
N ARG A 89 2.62 -7.71 15.33
CA ARG A 89 2.65 -7.88 13.86
C ARG A 89 2.44 -6.57 13.13
N LEU A 90 1.56 -5.69 13.63
CA LEU A 90 1.31 -4.37 13.06
C LEU A 90 2.55 -3.49 13.18
N ARG A 91 3.17 -3.43 14.38
CA ARG A 91 4.41 -2.69 14.61
C ARG A 91 5.54 -3.16 13.69
N ALA A 92 5.78 -4.47 13.64
CA ALA A 92 6.81 -5.04 12.76
C ALA A 92 6.55 -4.73 11.28
N PHE A 93 5.29 -4.71 10.86
CA PHE A 93 4.91 -4.33 9.51
C PHE A 93 5.16 -2.85 9.21
N ALA A 94 4.84 -1.97 10.16
CA ALA A 94 5.13 -0.53 10.05
C ALA A 94 6.64 -0.29 9.97
N GLN A 95 7.42 -0.91 10.87
CA GLN A 95 8.88 -0.76 10.93
C GLN A 95 9.57 -1.22 9.64
N ARG A 96 9.09 -2.31 9.03
CA ARG A 96 9.64 -2.80 7.76
C ARG A 96 9.35 -1.86 6.59
N LEU A 97 8.22 -1.17 6.59
CA LEU A 97 7.80 -0.32 5.47
C LEU A 97 8.24 1.14 5.61
N PHE A 98 8.27 1.65 6.83
CA PHE A 98 8.51 3.05 7.17
C PHE A 98 9.40 3.16 8.42
N PRO A 99 10.63 2.62 8.41
CA PRO A 99 11.50 2.61 9.59
C PRO A 99 11.77 4.02 10.13
N GLU A 100 11.85 5.02 9.26
CA GLU A 100 12.06 6.43 9.61
C GLU A 100 10.84 7.15 10.18
N ARG A 101 9.67 6.48 10.24
CA ARG A 101 8.40 7.06 10.71
C ARG A 101 7.87 6.40 11.99
N MET A 102 8.71 5.62 12.69
CA MET A 102 8.25 4.88 13.86
C MET A 102 7.81 5.77 15.03
N GLU A 103 8.41 6.94 15.21
CA GLU A 103 7.95 7.93 16.20
C GLU A 103 6.51 8.39 15.93
N LEU A 104 6.18 8.65 14.66
CA LEU A 104 4.82 9.01 14.25
C LEU A 104 3.86 7.84 14.45
N TYR A 105 4.31 6.62 14.16
CA TYR A 105 3.54 5.41 14.41
C TYR A 105 3.22 5.28 15.90
N ASP A 106 4.19 5.46 16.78
CA ASP A 106 4.01 5.38 18.23
C ASP A 106 3.01 6.44 18.72
N MET A 107 3.18 7.69 18.28
CA MET A 107 2.29 8.78 18.63
C MET A 107 0.83 8.53 18.22
N VAL A 108 0.61 8.04 17.00
CA VAL A 108 -0.75 7.94 16.41
C VAL A 108 -1.42 6.62 16.74
N PHE A 109 -0.71 5.50 16.57
CA PHE A 109 -1.28 4.17 16.68
C PHE A 109 -1.19 3.63 18.10
N GLU A 110 -0.01 3.63 18.71
CA GLU A 110 0.18 3.03 20.05
C GLU A 110 -0.65 3.77 21.10
N SER A 111 -0.63 5.12 21.10
CA SER A 111 -1.49 5.93 21.99
C SER A 111 -2.98 5.63 21.80
N ARG A 112 -3.43 5.36 20.56
CA ARG A 112 -4.83 5.02 20.27
C ARG A 112 -5.18 3.64 20.80
N PHE A 113 -4.32 2.65 20.57
CA PHE A 113 -4.57 1.28 21.01
C PHE A 113 -4.59 1.17 22.53
N GLU A 114 -3.68 1.88 23.21
CA GLU A 114 -3.64 1.94 24.68
C GLU A 114 -4.96 2.49 25.24
N ARG A 115 -5.44 3.62 24.72
CA ARG A 115 -6.73 4.20 25.13
C ARG A 115 -7.90 3.25 24.89
N LEU A 116 -7.96 2.60 23.72
CA LEU A 116 -9.01 1.61 23.44
C LEU A 116 -8.93 0.40 24.37
N TYR A 117 -7.72 -0.08 24.67
CA TYR A 117 -7.53 -1.20 25.57
C TYR A 117 -7.98 -0.84 26.99
N GLU A 118 -7.61 0.35 27.47
CA GLU A 118 -8.04 0.84 28.77
C GLU A 118 -9.56 0.93 28.86
N GLN A 119 -10.22 1.48 27.84
CA GLN A 119 -11.67 1.69 27.83
C GLN A 119 -12.48 0.39 27.78
N PHE A 120 -12.03 -0.61 27.03
CA PHE A 120 -12.85 -1.79 26.73
C PHE A 120 -12.37 -3.07 27.40
N ARG A 121 -11.16 -3.11 27.94
CA ARG A 121 -10.57 -4.32 28.54
C ARG A 121 -10.10 -4.16 29.98
N ARG A 122 -9.69 -2.96 30.41
CA ARG A 122 -9.33 -2.72 31.82
C ARG A 122 -10.52 -2.41 32.72
N PHE A 123 -11.68 -2.08 32.17
CA PHE A 123 -12.89 -1.79 32.96
C PHE A 123 -13.71 -3.02 33.37
N GLU A 124 -13.21 -4.25 33.18
CA GLU A 124 -13.94 -5.48 33.53
C GLU A 124 -13.92 -5.88 35.02
N ASP A 125 -13.51 -5.01 35.95
CA ASP A 125 -13.80 -5.20 37.39
C ASP A 125 -14.17 -3.86 38.06
N PRO A 126 -15.42 -3.75 38.52
CA PRO A 126 -15.61 -3.72 39.97
C PRO A 126 -16.38 -4.96 40.40
N CYS A 127 -15.77 -5.70 41.33
CA CYS A 127 -16.46 -6.63 42.22
C CYS A 127 -17.84 -6.06 42.62
N ASP A 128 -18.91 -6.77 42.28
CA ASP A 128 -20.22 -6.75 42.95
C ASP A 128 -20.81 -8.16 42.90
#